data_AF-A0A2E8JPE7-F1
#
_entry.id   AF-A0A2E8JPE7-F1
#
_cell.length_a   1.000
_cell.length_b   1.000
_cell.length_c   1.000
_cell.angle_alpha   90.00
_cell.angle_beta   90.00
_cell.angle_gamma   90.00
#
_symmetry.space_group_name_H-M   'P 1'
#
loop_
_entity.id
_entity.type
_entity.pdbx_description
1 polymer ?
#
loop_
_entity_poly.entity_id
_entity_poly.type
_entity_poly.pdbx_seq_one_letter_code
_entity_poly.pdbx_strand_id
1 'polypeptide(L)'
;MKVWAHNRPGFTIVELLIVIVVIAILAAITIVAYNGIQQQASNAAINDAASKSLRLIQAYIAKTGQYPYTVENDFVCITTETDCRRNSAPMGANSTFNAAMATVGSLPRVAPMATDTRGGVTYSYHSARVVNGTSQPAILSYYIKGVNTRCGLPALTSEGTNSSTSSAGYTVGDIGGSGATQCVVSIPGPGAP
;
A
#
# COMPACT_ATOMS: atom_id res chain seq x y z
N MET A 1 -57.32 -11.17 45.53
CA MET A 1 -55.92 -11.01 45.05
C MET A 1 -55.69 -9.52 44.83
N LYS A 2 -54.78 -8.91 45.60
CA LYS A 2 -54.52 -7.46 45.54
C LYS A 2 -53.46 -7.22 44.45
N VAL A 3 -53.90 -6.69 43.31
CA VAL A 3 -53.01 -6.34 42.19
C VAL A 3 -52.33 -5.02 42.54
N TRP A 4 -51.01 -5.05 42.69
CA TRP A 4 -50.20 -3.85 42.89
C TRP A 4 -49.94 -3.26 41.50
N ALA A 5 -50.58 -2.13 41.20
CA ALA A 5 -50.29 -1.37 39.99
C ALA A 5 -48.86 -0.80 40.11
N HIS A 6 -47.93 -1.39 39.38
CA HIS A 6 -46.56 -0.90 39.29
C HIS A 6 -46.55 0.33 38.39
N ASN A 7 -46.50 1.52 38.99
CA ASN A 7 -46.49 2.80 38.29
C ASN A 7 -45.14 2.93 37.53
N ARG A 8 -45.07 2.41 36.30
CA ARG A 8 -43.89 2.60 35.44
C ARG A 8 -43.87 4.08 35.03
N PRO A 9 -42.85 4.86 35.42
CA PRO A 9 -42.74 6.24 34.94
C PRO A 9 -42.71 6.22 33.41
N GLY A 10 -43.56 7.03 32.77
CA GLY A 10 -43.62 7.15 31.32
C GLY A 10 -42.37 7.86 30.79
N PHE A 11 -41.84 7.38 29.67
CA PHE A 11 -40.72 8.02 28.98
C PHE A 11 -41.19 9.36 28.39
N THR A 12 -40.55 10.46 28.77
CA THR A 12 -40.92 11.80 28.32
C THR A 12 -40.41 12.06 26.90
N ILE A 13 -41.13 12.91 26.16
CA ILE A 13 -40.68 13.37 24.83
C ILE A 13 -39.30 14.04 24.93
N VAL A 14 -39.03 14.72 26.04
CA VAL A 14 -37.74 15.39 26.29
C VAL A 14 -36.61 14.36 26.43
N GLU A 15 -36.84 13.26 27.16
CA GLU A 15 -35.87 12.17 27.28
C GLU A 15 -35.58 11.51 25.92
N LEU A 16 -36.61 11.34 25.08
CA LEU A 16 -36.40 10.83 23.71
C LEU A 16 -35.61 11.82 22.85
N LEU A 17 -35.93 13.11 22.97
CA LEU A 17 -35.31 14.19 22.20
C LEU A 17 -33.81 14.33 22.52
N ILE A 18 -33.44 14.33 23.81
CA ILE A 18 -32.02 14.40 24.17
C ILE A 18 -31.25 13.19 23.67
N VAL A 19 -31.84 11.99 23.68
CA VAL A 19 -31.17 10.77 23.18
C VAL A 19 -30.88 10.87 21.69
N ILE A 20 -31.85 11.30 20.87
CA ILE A 20 -31.61 11.45 19.43
C ILE A 20 -30.57 12.53 19.11
N VAL A 21 -30.55 13.64 19.86
CA VAL A 21 -29.55 14.70 19.69
C VAL A 21 -28.17 14.20 20.07
N VAL A 22 -28.04 13.47 21.18
CA VAL A 22 -26.77 12.88 21.61
C VAL A 22 -26.27 11.86 20.58
N ILE A 23 -27.13 10.97 20.07
CA ILE A 23 -26.75 10.02 19.02
C ILE A 23 -26.32 10.74 17.74
N ALA A 24 -27.01 11.82 17.35
CA ALA A 24 -26.65 12.59 16.16
C ALA A 24 -25.26 13.23 16.28
N ILE A 25 -24.92 13.82 17.43
CA ILE A 25 -23.59 14.41 17.68
C ILE A 25 -22.52 13.32 17.70
N LEU A 26 -22.77 12.20 18.40
CA LEU A 26 -21.82 11.09 18.47
C LEU A 26 -21.57 10.47 17.09
N ALA A 27 -22.62 10.28 16.28
CA ALA A 27 -22.52 9.74 14.93
C ALA A 27 -21.71 10.65 13.99
N ALA A 28 -21.88 11.98 14.09
CA ALA A 28 -21.13 12.92 13.28
C ALA A 28 -19.61 12.85 13.56
N ILE A 29 -19.23 12.78 14.84
CA ILE A 29 -17.82 12.66 15.26
C ILE A 29 -17.23 11.31 14.81
N THR A 30 -17.97 10.20 14.96
CA THR A 30 -17.46 8.88 14.61
C THR A 30 -17.23 8.70 13.12
N ILE A 31 -18.05 9.29 12.24
CA ILE A 31 -17.88 9.18 10.78
C ILE A 31 -16.56 9.82 10.32
N VAL A 32 -16.25 11.02 10.78
CA VAL A 32 -15.01 11.73 10.39
C VAL A 32 -13.77 10.97 10.88
N ALA A 33 -13.80 10.47 12.12
CA ALA A 33 -12.71 9.68 12.68
C ALA A 33 -12.52 8.34 11.95
N TYR A 34 -13.62 7.66 11.59
CA TYR A 34 -13.59 6.36 10.94
C TYR A 34 -12.92 6.40 9.56
N ASN A 35 -13.19 7.45 8.76
CA ASN A 35 -12.58 7.63 7.45
C ASN A 35 -11.04 7.76 7.53
N GLY A 36 -10.53 8.50 8.52
CA GLY A 36 -9.08 8.63 8.75
C GLY A 36 -8.43 7.32 9.19
N ILE A 37 -9.06 6.57 10.09
CA ILE A 37 -8.56 5.28 10.58
C ILE A 37 -8.51 4.24 9.46
N GLN A 38 -9.54 4.18 8.62
CA GLN A 38 -9.58 3.24 7.49
C GLN A 38 -8.46 3.53 6.49
N GLN A 39 -8.15 4.80 6.24
CA GLN A 39 -7.01 5.18 5.40
C GLN A 39 -5.68 4.73 6.00
N GLN A 40 -5.46 4.95 7.30
CA GLN A 40 -4.24 4.53 8.00
C GLN A 40 -4.07 3.02 8.00
N ALA A 41 -5.14 2.26 8.28
CA ALA A 41 -5.13 0.80 8.24
C ALA A 41 -4.82 0.27 6.83
N SER A 42 -5.40 0.89 5.81
CA SER A 42 -5.11 0.58 4.39
C SER A 42 -3.64 0.82 4.07
N ASN A 43 -3.09 1.98 4.45
CA ASN A 43 -1.68 2.30 4.19
C ASN A 43 -0.73 1.38 4.96
N ALA A 44 -1.07 0.99 6.20
CA ALA A 44 -0.31 0.03 6.97
C ALA A 44 -0.27 -1.35 6.27
N ALA A 45 -1.40 -1.83 5.76
CA ALA A 45 -1.47 -3.09 5.01
C ALA A 45 -0.66 -3.03 3.70
N ILE A 46 -0.71 -1.91 2.98
CA ILE A 46 0.08 -1.70 1.76
C ILE A 46 1.58 -1.71 2.08
N ASN A 47 2.00 -0.97 3.12
CA ASN A 47 3.40 -0.92 3.54
C ASN A 47 3.90 -2.30 4.01
N ASP A 48 3.08 -3.05 4.74
CA ASP A 48 3.39 -4.42 5.15
C ASP A 48 3.60 -5.32 3.93
N ALA A 49 2.69 -5.30 2.96
CA ALA A 49 2.83 -6.04 1.71
C ALA A 49 4.09 -5.65 0.93
N ALA A 50 4.36 -4.35 0.77
CA ALA A 50 5.56 -3.85 0.10
C ALA A 50 6.85 -4.28 0.82
N SER A 51 6.87 -4.23 2.15
CA SER A 51 8.02 -4.65 2.97
C SER A 51 8.30 -6.15 2.86
N LYS A 52 7.24 -6.97 2.85
CA LYS A 52 7.34 -8.42 2.66
C LYS A 52 7.84 -8.76 1.25
N SER A 53 7.31 -8.09 0.23
CA SER A 53 7.78 -8.22 -1.15
C SER A 53 9.26 -7.86 -1.29
N LEU A 54 9.69 -6.74 -0.71
CA LEU A 54 11.10 -6.33 -0.75
C LEU A 54 12.01 -7.38 -0.11
N ARG A 55 11.66 -7.85 1.09
CA ARG A 55 12.44 -8.89 1.80
C ARG A 55 12.52 -10.19 1.00
N LEU A 56 11.43 -10.58 0.36
CA LEU A 56 11.37 -11.80 -0.43
C LEU A 56 12.26 -11.69 -1.69
N ILE A 57 12.27 -10.53 -2.36
CA ILE A 57 13.16 -10.27 -3.50
C ILE A 57 14.62 -10.29 -3.03
N GLN A 58 14.92 -9.62 -1.91
CA GLN A 58 16.26 -9.62 -1.34
C GLN A 58 16.73 -11.03 -0.95
N ALA A 59 15.85 -11.86 -0.39
CA ALA A 59 16.14 -13.26 -0.09
C ALA A 59 16.44 -14.07 -1.35
N TYR A 60 15.68 -13.85 -2.44
CA TYR A 60 15.96 -14.46 -3.74
C TYR A 60 17.33 -14.06 -4.28
N ILE A 61 17.65 -12.76 -4.26
CA ILE A 61 18.94 -12.23 -4.70
C ILE A 61 20.08 -12.81 -3.86
N ALA A 62 19.93 -12.86 -2.54
CA ALA A 62 20.92 -13.44 -1.63
C ALA A 62 21.16 -14.93 -1.88
N LYS A 63 20.10 -15.69 -2.23
CA LYS A 63 20.19 -17.13 -2.49
C LYS A 63 20.79 -17.46 -3.86
N THR A 64 20.43 -16.69 -4.88
CA THR A 64 20.73 -17.04 -6.29
C THR A 64 21.82 -16.17 -6.92
N GLY A 65 22.15 -15.03 -6.30
CA GLY A 65 23.03 -14.03 -6.88
C GLY A 65 22.42 -13.32 -8.10
N GLN A 66 21.12 -13.43 -8.33
CA GLN A 66 20.44 -12.87 -9.50
C GLN A 66 19.11 -12.22 -9.12
N TYR A 67 18.65 -11.29 -9.96
CA TYR A 67 17.31 -10.72 -9.84
C TYR A 67 16.25 -11.75 -10.29
N PRO A 68 15.06 -11.78 -9.65
CA PRO A 68 14.03 -12.77 -9.95
C PRO A 68 13.41 -12.62 -11.35
N TYR A 69 13.53 -11.42 -11.95
CA TYR A 69 13.02 -11.13 -13.27
C TYR A 69 13.80 -9.96 -13.89
N THR A 70 14.28 -10.12 -15.12
CA THR A 70 15.21 -9.17 -15.77
C THR A 70 14.75 -8.74 -17.16
N VAL A 71 13.47 -8.89 -17.48
CA VAL A 71 12.94 -8.37 -18.74
C VAL A 71 12.91 -6.84 -18.65
N GLU A 72 13.56 -6.20 -19.61
CA GLU A 72 13.69 -4.74 -19.70
C GLU A 72 12.33 -4.07 -19.91
N ASN A 73 12.12 -2.94 -19.24
CA ASN A 73 10.94 -2.08 -19.40
C ASN A 73 9.59 -2.76 -19.10
N ASP A 74 9.60 -3.91 -18.42
CA ASP A 74 8.39 -4.60 -17.99
C ASP A 74 8.09 -4.35 -16.51
N PHE A 75 6.80 -4.39 -16.18
CA PHE A 75 6.29 -4.25 -14.82
C PHE A 75 5.58 -5.53 -14.42
N VAL A 76 6.02 -6.09 -13.30
CA VAL A 76 5.48 -7.31 -12.75
C VAL A 76 4.65 -7.00 -11.52
N CYS A 77 3.44 -7.56 -11.46
CA CYS A 77 2.62 -7.50 -10.27
C CYS A 77 3.05 -8.57 -9.24
N ILE A 78 3.33 -8.14 -8.01
CA ILE A 78 3.77 -9.00 -6.90
C ILE A 78 2.55 -9.41 -6.06
N THR A 79 1.76 -10.37 -6.54
CA THR A 79 0.57 -10.90 -5.84
C THR A 79 0.11 -12.22 -6.47
N THR A 80 -0.77 -12.92 -5.77
CA THR A 80 -1.36 -14.20 -6.21
C THR A 80 -2.82 -14.10 -6.67
N GLU A 81 -3.55 -13.03 -6.34
CA GLU A 81 -5.03 -13.02 -6.47
C GLU A 81 -5.67 -11.69 -6.94
N THR A 82 -4.97 -10.55 -7.00
CA THR A 82 -5.60 -9.26 -7.33
C THR A 82 -4.74 -8.40 -8.24
N ASP A 83 -5.36 -7.76 -9.23
CA ASP A 83 -4.66 -6.96 -10.22
C ASP A 83 -3.88 -5.82 -9.58
N CYS A 84 -2.59 -5.70 -9.87
CA CYS A 84 -1.91 -4.43 -9.63
C CYS A 84 -2.49 -3.40 -10.60
N ARG A 85 -2.55 -2.15 -10.17
CA ARG A 85 -2.96 -1.04 -11.04
C ARG A 85 -1.94 0.07 -10.94
N ARG A 86 -1.24 0.30 -12.04
CA ARG A 86 -0.39 1.48 -12.23
C ARG A 86 -1.12 2.59 -12.98
N ASN A 87 -2.17 2.20 -13.70
CA ASN A 87 -3.09 3.04 -14.46
C ASN A 87 -4.48 2.38 -14.42
N SER A 88 -5.38 2.81 -15.29
CA SER A 88 -6.73 2.24 -15.36
C SER A 88 -6.76 0.77 -15.81
N ALA A 89 -5.68 0.25 -16.39
CA ALA A 89 -5.58 -1.15 -16.81
C ALA A 89 -5.09 -2.04 -15.64
N PRO A 90 -5.79 -3.14 -15.35
CA PRO A 90 -5.32 -4.16 -14.41
C PRO A 90 -4.08 -4.88 -14.96
N MET A 91 -3.19 -5.26 -14.05
CA MET A 91 -2.02 -6.08 -14.32
C MET A 91 -2.10 -7.38 -13.55
N GLY A 92 -2.11 -8.50 -14.28
CA GLY A 92 -2.12 -9.83 -13.70
C GLY A 92 -0.76 -10.24 -13.12
N ALA A 93 -0.77 -11.36 -12.41
CA ALA A 93 0.44 -12.00 -11.91
C ALA A 93 1.36 -12.46 -13.05
N ASN A 94 2.67 -12.42 -12.84
CA ASN A 94 3.67 -12.94 -13.78
C ASN A 94 4.14 -14.32 -13.31
N SER A 95 3.91 -15.37 -14.11
CA SER A 95 4.23 -16.75 -13.72
C SER A 95 5.73 -16.98 -13.53
N THR A 96 6.58 -16.35 -14.34
CA THR A 96 8.05 -16.47 -14.23
C THR A 96 8.56 -15.87 -12.93
N PHE A 97 8.15 -14.64 -12.61
CA PHE A 97 8.51 -14.01 -11.34
C PHE A 97 7.95 -14.78 -10.14
N ASN A 98 6.69 -15.23 -10.21
CA ASN A 98 6.07 -15.99 -9.12
C ASN A 98 6.79 -17.31 -8.87
N ALA A 99 7.21 -18.01 -9.94
CA ALA A 99 8.00 -19.24 -9.82
C ALA A 99 9.35 -18.99 -9.14
N ALA A 100 10.04 -17.88 -9.49
CA ALA A 100 11.29 -17.49 -8.84
C ALA A 100 11.08 -17.23 -7.34
N MET A 101 10.07 -16.44 -6.98
CA MET A 101 9.78 -16.09 -5.59
C MET A 101 9.34 -17.29 -4.73
N ALA A 102 8.62 -18.26 -5.33
CA ALA A 102 8.22 -19.49 -4.66
C ALA A 102 9.41 -20.33 -4.16
N THR A 103 10.62 -20.15 -4.71
CA THR A 103 11.83 -20.86 -4.26
C THR A 103 12.37 -20.36 -2.92
N VAL A 104 11.94 -19.18 -2.46
CA VAL A 104 12.41 -18.55 -1.23
C VAL A 104 11.30 -18.26 -0.22
N GLY A 105 10.03 -18.28 -0.62
CA GLY A 105 8.90 -18.15 0.29
C GLY A 105 7.57 -17.90 -0.42
N SER A 106 6.54 -17.62 0.36
CA SER A 106 5.21 -17.25 -0.14
C SER A 106 5.12 -15.76 -0.40
N LEU A 107 4.55 -15.39 -1.55
CA LEU A 107 4.20 -14.00 -1.86
C LEU A 107 3.22 -13.44 -0.80
N PRO A 108 3.31 -12.14 -0.49
CA PRO A 108 2.41 -11.53 0.48
C PRO A 108 0.96 -11.54 -0.03
N ARG A 109 0.02 -11.60 0.93
CA ARG A 109 -1.40 -11.42 0.65
C ARG A 109 -1.64 -10.03 0.05
N VAL A 110 -2.67 -9.96 -0.79
CA VAL A 110 -3.12 -8.76 -1.52
C VAL A 110 -3.08 -7.50 -0.65
N ALA A 111 -2.39 -6.48 -1.15
CA ALA A 111 -2.46 -5.13 -0.61
C ALA A 111 -3.76 -4.44 -1.07
N PRO A 112 -4.45 -3.69 -0.20
CA PRO A 112 -5.59 -2.90 -0.63
C PRO A 112 -5.21 -1.86 -1.69
N MET A 113 -6.16 -1.53 -2.57
CA MET A 113 -5.97 -0.49 -3.58
C MET A 113 -5.86 0.90 -2.92
N ALA A 114 -4.96 1.75 -3.43
CA ALA A 114 -4.87 3.14 -3.01
C ALA A 114 -6.02 3.96 -3.64
N THR A 115 -6.29 3.76 -4.92
CA THR A 115 -7.41 4.35 -5.66
C THR A 115 -7.99 3.31 -6.62
N ASP A 116 -9.04 3.68 -7.37
CA ASP A 116 -9.59 2.86 -8.45
C ASP A 116 -8.57 2.51 -9.55
N THR A 117 -7.55 3.35 -9.74
CA THR A 117 -6.53 3.23 -10.80
C THR A 117 -5.11 3.03 -10.25
N ARG A 118 -4.93 2.95 -8.93
CA ARG A 118 -3.62 2.82 -8.28
C ARG A 118 -3.68 1.78 -7.16
N GLY A 119 -2.84 0.75 -7.24
CA GLY A 119 -2.70 -0.20 -6.15
C GLY A 119 -1.86 -1.42 -6.48
N GLY A 120 -1.70 -2.27 -5.48
CA GLY A 120 -0.78 -3.40 -5.52
C GLY A 120 0.69 -2.98 -5.37
N VAL A 121 1.56 -3.98 -5.39
CA VAL A 121 3.01 -3.81 -5.35
C VAL A 121 3.56 -4.33 -6.66
N THR A 122 4.36 -3.51 -7.32
CA THR A 122 4.97 -3.85 -8.62
C THR A 122 6.47 -3.90 -8.51
N TYR A 123 7.07 -4.78 -9.31
CA TYR A 123 8.49 -4.90 -9.53
C TYR A 123 8.79 -4.47 -10.97
N SER A 124 9.94 -3.83 -11.21
CA SER A 124 10.44 -3.64 -12.57
C SER A 124 11.95 -3.68 -12.60
N TYR A 125 12.48 -4.12 -13.73
CA TYR A 125 13.91 -4.18 -14.00
C TYR A 125 14.25 -3.31 -15.20
N HIS A 126 15.30 -2.51 -15.06
CA HIS A 126 15.87 -1.73 -16.14
C HIS A 126 17.38 -1.59 -15.95
N SER A 127 18.18 -2.24 -16.79
CA SER A 127 19.65 -2.30 -16.60
C SER A 127 20.34 -0.94 -16.56
N ALA A 128 19.80 0.04 -17.29
CA ALA A 128 20.36 1.40 -17.34
C ALA A 128 19.98 2.27 -16.12
N ARG A 129 19.20 1.75 -15.16
CA ARG A 129 18.77 2.54 -14.01
C ARG A 129 19.91 2.78 -13.03
N VAL A 130 20.11 4.04 -12.68
CA VAL A 130 21.08 4.49 -11.69
C VAL A 130 20.37 5.31 -10.60
N VAL A 131 20.83 5.12 -9.36
CA VAL A 131 20.39 5.85 -8.18
C VAL A 131 21.62 6.48 -7.56
N ASN A 132 21.66 7.82 -7.49
CA ASN A 132 22.83 8.58 -7.04
C ASN A 132 24.13 8.18 -7.78
N GLY A 133 24.03 7.91 -9.08
CA GLY A 133 25.18 7.49 -9.91
C GLY A 133 25.61 6.02 -9.72
N THR A 134 24.96 5.26 -8.85
CA THR A 134 25.22 3.82 -8.67
C THR A 134 24.21 3.00 -9.44
N SER A 135 24.65 1.95 -10.14
CA SER A 135 23.74 1.05 -10.88
C SER A 135 22.84 0.29 -9.91
N GLN A 136 21.52 0.49 -10.05
CA GLN A 136 20.48 -0.15 -9.25
C GLN A 136 19.32 -0.47 -10.18
N PRO A 137 19.41 -1.59 -10.93
CA PRO A 137 18.52 -1.86 -12.06
C PRO A 137 17.10 -2.25 -11.64
N ALA A 138 16.91 -2.78 -10.43
CA ALA A 138 15.62 -3.23 -9.94
C ALA A 138 15.00 -2.22 -8.96
N ILE A 139 13.69 -1.99 -9.12
CA ILE A 139 12.89 -1.18 -8.20
C ILE A 139 11.60 -1.91 -7.80
N LEU A 140 11.11 -1.56 -6.62
CA LEU A 140 9.79 -1.91 -6.12
C LEU A 140 8.95 -0.64 -6.07
N SER A 141 7.77 -0.65 -6.70
CA SER A 141 6.85 0.49 -6.73
C SER A 141 5.49 0.11 -6.15
N TYR A 142 4.95 0.94 -5.27
CA TYR A 142 3.62 0.79 -4.70
C TYR A 142 2.97 2.17 -4.50
N TYR A 143 1.68 2.17 -4.17
CA TYR A 143 0.90 3.39 -4.00
C TYR A 143 0.20 3.36 -2.64
N ILE A 144 0.17 4.50 -1.94
CA ILE A 144 -0.57 4.66 -0.69
C ILE A 144 -1.63 5.75 -0.82
N LYS A 145 -2.68 5.66 -0.01
CA LYS A 145 -3.79 6.61 0.01
C LYS A 145 -3.34 7.96 0.56
N GLY A 146 -3.74 9.03 -0.12
CA GLY A 146 -3.49 10.41 0.28
C GLY A 146 -2.42 11.08 -0.59
N VAL A 147 -2.44 12.41 -0.59
CA VAL A 147 -1.47 13.27 -1.29
C VAL A 147 -0.32 13.62 -0.34
N ASN A 148 0.91 13.67 -0.85
CA ASN A 148 2.15 13.96 -0.11
C ASN A 148 2.31 13.10 1.16
N THR A 149 1.82 11.87 1.10
CA THR A 149 1.82 10.94 2.25
C THR A 149 3.16 10.23 2.30
N ARG A 150 3.78 10.18 3.48
CA ARG A 150 5.10 9.54 3.63
C ARG A 150 4.97 8.02 3.48
N CYS A 151 5.80 7.46 2.62
CA CYS A 151 5.94 6.04 2.39
C CYS A 151 6.51 5.32 3.62
N GLY A 152 6.14 4.06 3.82
CA GLY A 152 6.59 3.29 4.99
C GLY A 152 7.97 2.64 4.83
N LEU A 153 8.48 2.54 3.60
CA LEU A 153 9.77 1.89 3.31
C LEU A 153 10.90 2.92 3.15
N PRO A 154 12.14 2.57 3.56
CA PRO A 154 13.33 3.39 3.31
C PRO A 154 13.81 3.26 1.85
N ALA A 155 14.92 3.92 1.52
CA ALA A 155 15.57 3.86 0.20
C ALA A 155 14.66 4.27 -0.96
N LEU A 156 13.81 5.27 -0.71
CA LEU A 156 12.94 5.85 -1.73
C LEU A 156 13.78 6.60 -2.77
N THR A 157 13.38 6.53 -4.03
CA THR A 157 14.03 7.24 -5.13
C THR A 157 13.10 8.28 -5.74
N SER A 158 13.65 9.24 -6.46
CA SER A 158 12.90 10.04 -7.43
C SER A 158 12.46 9.17 -8.61
N GLU A 159 11.56 9.69 -9.45
CA GLU A 159 11.21 9.04 -10.71
C GLU A 159 12.34 9.12 -11.74
N GLY A 160 12.24 8.29 -12.78
CA GLY A 160 13.16 8.26 -13.91
C GLY A 160 14.25 7.19 -13.80
N THR A 161 14.96 6.97 -14.90
CA THR A 161 16.06 6.00 -15.00
C THR A 161 17.33 6.51 -14.32
N ASN A 162 17.59 7.82 -14.40
CA ASN A 162 18.61 8.51 -13.63
C ASN A 162 17.94 9.19 -12.44
N SER A 163 17.99 8.55 -11.29
CA SER A 163 17.26 8.98 -10.09
C SER A 163 18.20 9.27 -8.93
N SER A 164 17.70 9.98 -7.92
CA SER A 164 18.39 10.21 -6.66
C SER A 164 17.54 9.74 -5.49
N THR A 165 18.14 9.63 -4.30
CA THR A 165 17.37 9.33 -3.08
C THR A 165 16.36 10.45 -2.81
N SER A 166 15.11 10.07 -2.56
CA SER A 166 14.07 11.03 -2.20
C SER A 166 14.24 11.54 -0.77
N SER A 167 14.26 12.86 -0.61
CA SER A 167 14.24 13.54 0.68
C SER A 167 12.83 13.85 1.20
N ALA A 168 11.81 13.78 0.35
CA ALA A 168 10.42 14.09 0.71
C ALA A 168 9.75 12.97 1.54
N GLY A 169 10.32 11.77 1.54
CA GLY A 169 9.70 10.58 2.12
C GLY A 169 8.64 9.95 1.21
N TYR A 170 8.59 10.34 -0.07
CA TYR A 170 7.81 9.71 -1.14
C TYR A 170 8.46 9.98 -2.50
N THR A 171 8.07 9.25 -3.55
CA THR A 171 8.58 9.47 -4.92
C THR A 171 7.77 10.53 -5.64
N VAL A 172 6.44 10.38 -5.66
CA VAL A 172 5.51 11.36 -6.24
C VAL A 172 4.35 11.59 -5.29
N GLY A 173 4.15 12.83 -4.88
CA GLY A 173 3.16 13.18 -3.86
C GLY A 173 1.71 13.05 -4.32
N ASP A 174 1.43 13.22 -5.61
CA ASP A 174 0.11 12.97 -6.20
C ASP A 174 0.28 12.45 -7.62
N ILE A 175 0.29 11.13 -7.78
CA ILE A 175 0.58 10.51 -9.07
C ILE A 175 -0.56 10.76 -10.05
N GLY A 176 -0.34 11.67 -11.00
CA GLY A 176 -1.31 12.01 -12.05
C GLY A 176 -2.64 12.59 -11.53
N GLY A 177 -2.65 13.25 -10.36
CA GLY A 177 -3.87 13.82 -9.79
C GLY A 177 -4.86 12.78 -9.25
N SER A 178 -4.39 11.57 -8.93
CA SER A 178 -5.24 10.45 -8.50
C SER A 178 -5.60 10.52 -7.01
N GLY A 179 -4.96 11.39 -6.22
CA GLY A 179 -5.12 11.40 -4.77
C GLY A 179 -4.33 10.31 -4.06
N ALA A 180 -3.37 9.68 -4.75
CA ALA A 180 -2.44 8.70 -4.19
C ALA A 180 -0.99 9.15 -4.30
N THR A 181 -0.21 8.77 -3.29
CA THR A 181 1.22 8.98 -3.26
C THR A 181 1.94 7.73 -3.79
N GLN A 182 2.88 7.92 -4.71
CA GLN A 182 3.72 6.84 -5.23
C GLN A 182 4.99 6.70 -4.40
N CYS A 183 5.33 5.45 -4.13
CA CYS A 183 6.52 5.05 -3.41
C CYS A 183 7.35 4.10 -4.30
N VAL A 184 8.51 4.57 -4.73
CA VAL A 184 9.49 3.77 -5.49
C VAL A 184 10.71 3.56 -4.62
N VAL A 185 11.03 2.30 -4.37
CA VAL A 185 12.15 1.86 -3.54
C VAL A 185 13.15 1.17 -4.43
N SER A 186 14.43 1.54 -4.32
CA SER A 186 15.47 0.81 -5.04
C SER A 186 15.82 -0.50 -4.37
N ILE A 187 16.09 -1.52 -5.18
CA ILE A 187 16.47 -2.85 -4.71
C ILE A 187 17.96 -3.02 -5.00
N PRO A 188 18.80 -3.06 -3.95
CA PRO A 188 20.24 -3.31 -4.11
C PRO A 188 20.51 -4.61 -4.87
N GLY A 189 21.57 -4.62 -5.65
CA GLY A 189 21.96 -5.78 -6.45
C GLY A 189 22.69 -6.86 -5.66
N PRO A 190 22.86 -8.04 -6.28
CA PRO A 190 23.67 -9.12 -5.70
C PRO A 190 25.10 -8.60 -5.44
N GLY A 191 25.54 -8.67 -4.18
CA GLY A 191 26.87 -8.21 -3.77
C GLY A 191 26.95 -6.75 -3.28
N ALA A 192 25.82 -6.04 -3.15
CA ALA A 192 25.78 -4.80 -2.38
C ALA A 192 25.85 -5.12 -0.86
N PRO A 193 26.64 -4.38 -0.06
CA PRO A 193 26.71 -4.55 1.39
C PRO A 193 25.40 -4.23 2.11
#